data_AF-A0A7S2HTC0-F1
#
_entry.id   AF-A0A7S2HTC0-F1
#
_cell.length_a   1.000
_cell.length_b   1.000
_cell.length_c   1.000
_cell.angle_alpha   90.00
_cell.angle_beta   90.00
_cell.angle_gamma   90.00
#
_symmetry.space_group_name_H-M   'P 1'
#
loop_
_entity.id
_entity.type
_entity.pdbx_description
1 polymer ?
#
loop_
_entity_poly.entity_id
_entity_poly.type
_entity_poly.pdbx_seq_one_letter_code
_entity_poly.pdbx_strand_id
1 'polypeptide(L)'
;TTTTTTTTPTTTTTIPTTTTTTPTTTTTTPATTTTTTTTTTPTTTTLPPTTTTPTTTTTTSTTTTATTTSTSGLYDFSDFEIDLNGWIDGGSDARRSKYDINSCPNDNYCVRLRDNSGSSSSITKQFSNVGDYDALKVDFTFSAVSFESGEDFFLEYNNGSGY
;
A
#
# COMPACT_ATOMS: atom_id res chain seq x y z
N THR A 1 12.36 -44.76 -64.02
CA THR A 1 12.36 -43.36 -63.54
C THR A 1 11.10 -43.16 -62.73
N THR A 2 11.22 -43.20 -61.40
CA THR A 2 10.09 -43.06 -60.48
C THR A 2 10.14 -41.67 -59.89
N THR A 3 9.15 -40.84 -60.20
CA THR A 3 9.06 -39.46 -59.69
C THR A 3 8.29 -39.48 -58.38
N THR A 4 8.95 -39.19 -57.28
CA THR A 4 8.31 -39.03 -55.96
C THR A 4 7.91 -37.56 -55.80
N THR A 5 6.62 -37.27 -55.77
CA THR A 5 6.09 -35.95 -55.42
C THR A 5 5.94 -35.85 -53.91
N THR A 6 6.71 -34.96 -53.28
CA THR A 6 6.56 -34.61 -51.87
C THR A 6 5.57 -33.47 -51.74
N THR A 7 4.42 -33.71 -51.10
CA THR A 7 3.49 -32.65 -50.68
C THR A 7 3.84 -32.22 -49.25
N THR A 8 4.20 -30.95 -49.07
CA THR A 8 4.36 -30.33 -47.75
C THR A 8 2.99 -30.13 -47.11
N PRO A 9 2.76 -30.55 -45.86
CA PRO A 9 1.51 -30.25 -45.17
C PRO A 9 1.48 -28.77 -44.76
N THR A 10 0.41 -28.06 -45.14
CA THR A 10 0.15 -26.70 -44.65
C THR A 10 -0.64 -26.79 -43.35
N THR A 11 -0.03 -26.40 -42.24
CA THR A 11 -0.71 -26.28 -40.94
C THR A 11 -1.40 -24.92 -40.87
N THR A 12 -2.73 -24.90 -40.92
CA THR A 12 -3.52 -23.69 -40.65
C THR A 12 -3.75 -23.58 -39.15
N THR A 13 -3.01 -22.70 -38.48
CA THR A 13 -3.25 -22.36 -37.07
C THR A 13 -4.43 -21.39 -36.98
N THR A 14 -5.57 -21.85 -36.47
CA THR A 14 -6.69 -20.97 -36.08
C THR A 14 -6.34 -20.31 -34.75
N ILE A 15 -6.25 -18.97 -34.74
CA ILE A 15 -6.11 -18.18 -33.52
C ILE A 15 -7.43 -18.25 -32.73
N PRO A 16 -7.42 -18.62 -31.44
CA PRO A 16 -8.63 -18.57 -30.63
C PRO A 16 -9.02 -17.10 -30.38
N THR A 17 -10.24 -16.74 -30.78
CA THR A 17 -10.83 -15.44 -30.47
C THR A 17 -11.27 -15.45 -29.01
N THR A 18 -10.52 -14.77 -28.14
CA THR A 18 -10.96 -14.52 -26.76
C THR A 18 -11.90 -13.32 -26.76
N THR A 19 -13.17 -13.55 -26.41
CA THR A 19 -14.11 -12.46 -26.11
C THR A 19 -13.74 -11.85 -24.76
N THR A 20 -13.12 -10.67 -24.78
CA THR A 20 -12.84 -9.88 -23.59
C THR A 20 -14.14 -9.28 -23.07
N THR A 21 -14.61 -9.76 -21.92
CA THR A 21 -15.66 -9.07 -21.15
C THR A 21 -15.03 -7.89 -20.43
N THR A 22 -15.47 -6.68 -20.73
CA THR A 22 -15.12 -5.44 -20.03
C THR A 22 -15.39 -5.58 -18.52
N PRO A 23 -14.39 -5.39 -17.63
CA PRO A 23 -14.66 -5.30 -16.21
C PRO A 23 -15.33 -3.96 -15.90
N THR A 24 -16.54 -4.01 -15.34
CA THR A 24 -17.24 -2.82 -14.84
C THR A 24 -16.60 -2.41 -13.52
N THR A 25 -15.90 -1.28 -13.47
CA THR A 25 -15.42 -0.68 -12.23
C THR A 25 -16.56 0.05 -11.53
N THR A 26 -17.04 -0.49 -10.42
CA THR A 26 -17.99 0.20 -9.53
C THR A 26 -17.20 1.05 -8.55
N THR A 27 -17.19 2.38 -8.76
CA THR A 27 -16.64 3.33 -7.79
C THR A 27 -17.56 3.39 -6.57
N THR A 28 -17.17 2.75 -5.46
CA THR A 28 -17.86 2.91 -4.18
C THR A 28 -17.30 4.13 -3.45
N THR A 29 -18.13 5.16 -3.27
CA THR A 29 -17.86 6.29 -2.37
C THR A 29 -17.63 5.79 -0.94
N PRO A 30 -16.59 6.24 -0.21
CA PRO A 30 -16.40 5.89 1.19
C PRO A 30 -17.61 6.33 2.02
N ALA A 31 -18.23 5.40 2.75
CA ALA A 31 -19.35 5.67 3.62
C ALA A 31 -18.89 6.44 4.88
N THR A 32 -19.53 7.57 5.16
CA THR A 32 -19.38 8.31 6.40
C THR A 32 -19.94 7.48 7.55
N THR A 33 -19.08 6.98 8.44
CA THR A 33 -19.51 6.20 9.61
C THR A 33 -19.86 7.16 10.74
N THR A 34 -21.16 7.32 11.00
CA THR A 34 -21.66 8.05 12.19
C THR A 34 -21.74 7.07 13.36
N THR A 35 -20.87 7.22 14.36
CA THR A 35 -20.94 6.44 15.60
C THR A 35 -22.03 7.01 16.51
N THR A 36 -23.16 6.32 16.62
CA THR A 36 -24.21 6.62 17.62
C THR A 36 -23.84 5.94 18.94
N THR A 37 -23.47 6.72 19.96
CA THR A 37 -23.32 6.22 21.33
C THR A 37 -24.69 6.06 21.97
N THR A 38 -25.14 4.82 22.17
CA THR A 38 -26.34 4.49 22.94
C THR A 38 -26.01 4.45 24.43
N THR A 39 -26.45 5.47 25.16
CA THR A 39 -26.40 5.48 26.63
C THR A 39 -27.53 4.61 27.17
N THR A 40 -27.23 3.41 27.66
CA THR A 40 -28.20 2.57 28.37
C THR A 40 -28.31 3.03 29.83
N THR A 41 -29.44 3.64 30.17
CA THR A 41 -29.82 3.95 31.56
C THR A 41 -30.13 2.66 32.31
N PRO A 42 -29.47 2.33 33.45
CA PRO A 42 -29.84 1.15 34.21
C PRO A 42 -31.15 1.41 34.98
N THR A 43 -32.15 0.56 34.75
CA THR A 43 -33.42 0.50 35.50
C THR A 43 -33.18 -0.15 36.85
N THR A 44 -33.40 0.58 37.95
CA THR A 44 -33.37 0.02 39.31
C THR A 44 -34.76 -0.44 39.73
N THR A 45 -34.95 -1.74 39.92
CA THR A 45 -36.13 -2.36 40.55
C THR A 45 -36.11 -2.07 42.05
N THR A 46 -37.17 -1.43 42.57
CA THR A 46 -37.32 -1.07 43.99
C THR A 46 -37.90 -2.22 44.81
N LEU A 47 -37.16 -2.68 45.81
CA LEU A 47 -37.65 -3.47 46.96
C LEU A 47 -37.82 -2.51 48.17
N PRO A 48 -38.82 -2.68 49.06
CA PRO A 48 -39.19 -1.66 50.04
C PRO A 48 -38.09 -1.39 51.08
N PRO A 49 -38.08 -0.17 51.68
CA PRO A 49 -36.96 0.29 52.47
C PRO A 49 -36.95 -0.41 53.84
N THR A 50 -35.80 -0.97 54.22
CA THR A 50 -35.47 -1.21 55.62
C THR A 50 -34.36 -0.25 56.04
N THR A 51 -34.59 0.41 57.16
CA THR A 51 -33.82 1.53 57.69
C THR A 51 -32.53 1.04 58.32
N THR A 52 -31.41 1.21 57.62
CA THR A 52 -30.08 1.16 58.22
C THR A 52 -29.28 2.35 57.74
N THR A 53 -28.82 3.18 58.67
CA THR A 53 -27.94 4.34 58.45
C THR A 53 -26.75 3.97 57.56
N PRO A 54 -26.56 4.57 56.37
CA PRO A 54 -25.38 4.32 55.58
C PRO A 54 -24.22 5.19 56.08
N THR A 55 -23.14 4.53 56.52
CA THR A 55 -21.81 5.15 56.65
C THR A 55 -21.26 5.39 55.25
N THR A 56 -20.97 6.64 54.91
CA THR A 56 -20.41 7.02 53.61
C THR A 56 -18.93 6.62 53.53
N THR A 57 -18.62 5.48 52.91
CA THR A 57 -17.25 5.17 52.47
C THR A 57 -17.10 5.68 51.04
N THR A 58 -16.34 6.76 50.86
CA THR A 58 -16.00 7.29 49.55
C THR A 58 -14.94 6.41 48.91
N THR A 59 -15.33 5.51 48.01
CA THR A 59 -14.39 4.77 47.17
C THR A 59 -14.00 5.65 45.99
N THR A 60 -12.78 6.20 46.01
CA THR A 60 -12.23 6.95 44.87
C THR A 60 -11.82 5.99 43.76
N SER A 61 -12.66 5.82 42.75
CA SER A 61 -12.26 5.15 41.51
C SER A 61 -11.40 6.11 40.68
N THR A 62 -10.09 5.88 40.68
CA THR A 62 -9.16 6.56 39.78
C THR A 62 -9.25 5.91 38.40
N THR A 63 -9.99 6.53 37.48
CA THR A 63 -9.95 6.18 36.06
C THR A 63 -8.69 6.81 35.46
N THR A 64 -7.62 6.04 35.32
CA THR A 64 -6.43 6.47 34.58
C THR A 64 -6.74 6.36 33.09
N THR A 65 -7.20 7.46 32.49
CA THR A 65 -7.26 7.57 31.02
C THR A 65 -5.82 7.56 30.52
N ALA A 66 -5.38 6.43 29.97
CA ALA A 66 -4.11 6.36 29.26
C ALA A 66 -4.23 7.23 28.00
N THR A 67 -3.70 8.45 28.07
CA THR A 67 -3.50 9.30 26.90
C THR A 67 -2.39 8.65 26.08
N THR A 68 -2.73 7.88 25.06
CA THR A 68 -1.77 7.45 24.04
C THR A 68 -1.43 8.67 23.18
N THR A 69 -0.35 9.36 23.54
CA THR A 69 0.23 10.39 22.67
C THR A 69 0.87 9.68 21.48
N SER A 70 0.16 9.55 20.37
CA SER A 70 0.76 9.11 19.11
C SER A 70 1.72 10.19 18.61
N THR A 71 3.01 9.99 18.82
CA THR A 71 4.07 10.81 18.24
C THR A 71 4.34 10.36 16.81
N SER A 72 4.04 11.20 15.82
CA SER A 72 4.48 10.99 14.44
C SER A 72 5.90 11.51 14.26
N GLY A 73 6.76 10.74 13.60
CA GLY A 73 8.15 11.09 13.31
C GLY A 73 8.56 10.64 11.91
N LEU A 74 9.52 11.35 11.31
CA LEU A 74 10.11 10.94 10.04
C LEU A 74 11.09 9.80 10.28
N TYR A 75 10.83 8.65 9.67
CA TYR A 75 11.69 7.47 9.79
C TYR A 75 12.81 7.45 8.74
N ASP A 76 12.46 7.68 7.47
CA ASP A 76 13.40 7.74 6.36
C ASP A 76 12.89 8.73 5.30
N PHE A 77 13.80 9.37 4.57
CA PHE A 77 13.48 10.28 3.48
C PHE A 77 14.54 10.19 2.39
N SER A 78 14.10 10.16 1.13
CA SER A 78 14.97 10.14 -0.05
C SER A 78 14.46 11.14 -1.08
N ASP A 79 15.19 12.23 -1.31
CA ASP A 79 14.94 13.17 -2.41
C ASP A 79 15.69 12.78 -3.69
N PHE A 80 16.68 11.88 -3.57
CA PHE A 80 17.56 11.42 -4.64
C PHE A 80 18.42 12.52 -5.27
N GLU A 81 18.65 13.66 -4.61
CA GLU A 81 19.43 14.76 -5.20
C GLU A 81 20.95 14.57 -5.10
N ILE A 82 21.40 13.71 -4.18
CA ILE A 82 22.82 13.39 -3.97
C ILE A 82 23.15 11.99 -4.49
N ASP A 83 22.43 10.99 -4.01
CA ASP A 83 22.63 9.57 -4.34
C ASP A 83 21.31 8.79 -4.27
N LEU A 84 21.39 7.46 -4.23
CA LEU A 84 20.22 6.59 -4.08
C LEU A 84 19.79 6.42 -2.60
N ASN A 85 20.45 7.04 -1.63
CA ASN A 85 20.14 6.95 -0.19
C ASN A 85 19.92 5.51 0.32
N GLY A 86 20.80 4.61 -0.08
CA GLY A 86 20.74 3.19 0.29
C GLY A 86 19.72 2.36 -0.48
N TRP A 87 18.97 2.94 -1.42
CA TRP A 87 18.22 2.19 -2.41
C TRP A 87 19.17 1.52 -3.41
N ILE A 88 18.80 0.31 -3.82
CA ILE A 88 19.53 -0.52 -4.78
C ILE A 88 18.67 -0.59 -6.04
N ASP A 89 19.23 -0.20 -7.19
CA ASP A 89 18.59 -0.43 -8.48
C ASP A 89 18.62 -1.91 -8.83
N GLY A 90 17.51 -2.42 -9.36
CA GLY A 90 17.38 -3.82 -9.71
C GLY A 90 17.92 -4.17 -11.10
N GLY A 91 18.37 -3.18 -11.89
CA GLY A 91 18.97 -3.41 -13.20
C GLY A 91 18.90 -2.21 -14.16
N SER A 92 19.09 -2.47 -15.45
CA SER A 92 19.26 -1.45 -16.50
C SER A 92 18.05 -0.53 -16.72
N ASP A 93 16.88 -0.92 -16.23
CA ASP A 93 15.63 -0.19 -16.40
C ASP A 93 15.19 0.57 -15.15
N ALA A 94 16.02 0.56 -14.12
CA ALA A 94 15.96 1.42 -12.96
C ALA A 94 17.22 2.28 -12.90
N ARG A 95 17.07 3.61 -12.86
CA ARG A 95 18.22 4.51 -12.69
C ARG A 95 17.86 5.80 -11.99
N ARG A 96 18.79 6.30 -11.18
CA ARG A 96 18.84 7.71 -10.76
C ARG A 96 19.48 8.54 -11.86
N SER A 97 18.85 9.63 -12.30
CA SER A 97 19.32 10.36 -13.48
C SER A 97 18.86 11.80 -13.50
N LYS A 98 19.80 12.72 -13.77
CA LYS A 98 19.50 14.12 -14.08
C LYS A 98 18.95 14.36 -15.48
N TYR A 99 19.13 13.39 -16.37
CA TYR A 99 18.68 13.52 -17.75
C TYR A 99 17.17 13.33 -17.88
N ASP A 100 16.53 12.88 -16.80
CA ASP A 100 15.09 12.67 -16.70
C ASP A 100 14.40 13.84 -15.95
N ILE A 101 15.09 14.98 -15.78
CA ILE A 101 14.67 16.18 -15.01
C ILE A 101 13.26 16.68 -15.34
N ASN A 102 12.83 16.62 -16.61
CA ASN A 102 11.50 17.08 -17.02
C ASN A 102 10.35 16.23 -16.43
N SER A 103 10.69 15.08 -15.85
CA SER A 103 9.76 14.18 -15.18
C SER A 103 10.05 14.06 -13.68
N CYS A 104 11.09 14.73 -13.18
CA CYS A 104 11.43 14.71 -11.77
C CYS A 104 10.45 15.60 -10.98
N PRO A 105 9.80 15.08 -9.90
CA PRO A 105 8.77 15.84 -9.20
C PRO A 105 9.26 17.03 -8.36
N ASN A 106 10.52 17.01 -7.93
CA ASN A 106 11.07 17.98 -6.98
C ASN A 106 12.14 18.85 -7.64
N ASP A 107 13.29 18.26 -7.97
CA ASP A 107 14.49 18.98 -8.44
C ASP A 107 15.14 18.24 -9.63
N ASN A 108 16.47 18.13 -9.64
CA ASN A 108 17.23 17.73 -10.83
C ASN A 108 17.30 16.21 -11.00
N TYR A 109 17.27 15.44 -9.91
CA TYR A 109 17.45 14.01 -9.95
C TYR A 109 16.22 13.28 -9.41
N CYS A 110 15.85 12.23 -10.13
CA CYS A 110 14.83 11.30 -9.68
C CYS A 110 15.21 9.89 -10.11
N VAL A 111 14.54 8.90 -9.53
CA VAL A 111 14.61 7.53 -10.01
C VAL A 111 13.58 7.34 -11.10
N ARG A 112 14.01 6.80 -12.23
CA ARG A 112 13.15 6.39 -13.33
C ARG A 112 13.11 4.87 -13.42
N LEU A 113 11.90 4.33 -13.49
CA LEU A 113 11.61 2.92 -13.78
C LEU A 113 10.98 2.84 -15.18
N ARG A 114 11.25 1.79 -15.97
CA ARG A 114 10.67 1.60 -17.32
C ARG A 114 10.62 0.15 -17.76
N ASP A 115 10.08 -0.07 -18.97
CA ASP A 115 10.17 -1.29 -19.79
C ASP A 115 9.54 -2.56 -19.19
N ASN A 116 8.93 -2.47 -18.00
CA ASN A 116 8.24 -3.58 -17.34
C ASN A 116 9.08 -4.87 -17.28
N SER A 117 10.38 -4.73 -16.98
CA SER A 117 11.36 -5.82 -17.02
C SER A 117 11.51 -6.57 -15.69
N GLY A 118 10.45 -6.58 -14.88
CA GLY A 118 10.42 -7.26 -13.58
C GLY A 118 11.38 -6.61 -12.59
N SER A 119 12.28 -7.42 -11.99
CA SER A 119 13.27 -6.90 -11.04
C SER A 119 14.19 -5.84 -11.63
N SER A 120 14.47 -5.88 -12.95
CA SER A 120 15.32 -4.87 -13.60
C SER A 120 14.68 -3.48 -13.69
N SER A 121 13.37 -3.38 -13.47
CA SER A 121 12.59 -2.15 -13.46
C SER A 121 12.10 -1.78 -12.04
N SER A 122 12.85 -2.13 -11.00
CA SER A 122 12.53 -1.77 -9.61
C SER A 122 13.71 -1.14 -8.86
N ILE A 123 13.39 -0.46 -7.75
CA ILE A 123 14.35 -0.12 -6.71
C ILE A 123 13.92 -0.75 -5.39
N THR A 124 14.88 -1.16 -4.57
CA THR A 124 14.60 -1.77 -3.26
C THR A 124 15.51 -1.19 -2.19
N LYS A 125 15.01 -1.11 -0.95
CA LYS A 125 15.79 -0.71 0.21
C LYS A 125 15.41 -1.57 1.38
N GLN A 126 16.42 -2.03 2.12
CA GLN A 126 16.21 -2.71 3.38
C GLN A 126 16.10 -1.68 4.50
N PHE A 127 15.05 -1.80 5.30
CA PHE A 127 14.86 -0.99 6.50
C PHE A 127 15.18 -1.81 7.76
N SER A 128 15.62 -1.12 8.81
CA SER A 128 15.75 -1.72 10.15
C SER A 128 14.39 -2.16 10.68
N ASN A 129 14.39 -2.98 11.73
CA ASN A 129 13.15 -3.39 12.40
C ASN A 129 12.38 -2.17 12.92
N VAL A 130 11.11 -2.09 12.56
CA VAL A 130 10.15 -1.02 12.88
C VAL A 130 9.05 -1.49 13.83
N GLY A 131 9.26 -2.60 14.53
CA GLY A 131 8.27 -3.19 15.46
C GLY A 131 7.90 -2.32 16.66
N ASP A 132 8.68 -1.28 16.94
CA ASP A 132 8.37 -0.29 17.99
C ASP A 132 7.36 0.77 17.53
N TYR A 133 7.01 0.81 16.24
CA TYR A 133 6.02 1.72 15.68
C TYR A 133 4.67 1.03 15.55
N ASP A 134 3.61 1.70 16.01
CA ASP A 134 2.22 1.21 15.84
C ASP A 134 1.78 1.21 14.36
N ALA A 135 2.31 2.14 13.56
CA ALA A 135 2.01 2.28 12.15
C ALA A 135 3.16 2.95 11.39
N LEU A 136 3.30 2.59 10.11
CA LEU A 136 4.15 3.29 9.16
C LEU A 136 3.30 3.90 8.05
N LYS A 137 3.64 5.14 7.68
CA LYS A 137 3.07 5.84 6.54
C LYS A 137 4.15 5.99 5.49
N VAL A 138 3.85 5.61 4.25
CA VAL A 138 4.73 5.82 3.10
C VAL A 138 4.11 6.90 2.24
N ASP A 139 4.82 8.01 2.11
CA ASP A 139 4.50 9.08 1.16
C ASP A 139 5.55 9.09 0.06
N PHE A 140 5.11 9.11 -1.19
CA PHE A 140 5.99 9.23 -2.34
C PHE A 140 5.30 10.05 -3.43
N THR A 141 6.11 10.64 -4.31
CA THR A 141 5.65 11.40 -5.47
C THR A 141 6.23 10.76 -6.72
N PHE A 142 5.41 10.63 -7.75
CA PHE A 142 5.82 10.04 -9.03
C PHE A 142 5.20 10.83 -10.18
N SER A 143 5.82 10.71 -11.36
CA SER A 143 5.27 11.17 -12.62
C SER A 143 5.21 10.00 -13.57
N ALA A 144 4.02 9.72 -14.12
CA ALA A 144 3.84 8.68 -15.12
C ALA A 144 3.98 9.30 -16.52
N VAL A 145 4.91 8.79 -17.32
CA VAL A 145 5.17 9.24 -18.68
C VAL A 145 4.89 8.10 -19.63
N SER A 146 3.95 8.31 -20.55
CA SER A 146 3.52 7.30 -21.52
C SER A 146 3.04 6.00 -20.86
N PHE A 147 2.35 6.10 -19.72
CA PHE A 147 1.66 4.96 -19.12
C PHE A 147 0.42 4.63 -19.96
N GLU A 148 0.45 3.49 -20.64
CA GLU A 148 -0.62 3.01 -21.50
C GLU A 148 -1.60 2.09 -20.75
N SER A 149 -2.71 1.76 -21.41
CA SER A 149 -3.68 0.83 -20.83
C SER A 149 -3.06 -0.56 -20.61
N GLY A 150 -3.06 -1.02 -19.37
CA GLY A 150 -2.50 -2.32 -18.97
C GLY A 150 -1.08 -2.24 -18.39
N GLU A 151 -0.52 -1.05 -18.22
CA GLU A 151 0.72 -0.84 -17.47
C GLU A 151 0.42 -0.53 -16.00
N ASP A 152 1.24 -1.11 -15.12
CA ASP A 152 1.05 -1.06 -13.67
C ASP A 152 2.28 -0.51 -12.95
N PHE A 153 2.03 0.07 -11.78
CA PHE A 153 3.05 0.46 -10.82
C PHE A 153 2.70 -0.15 -9.47
N PHE A 154 3.69 -0.82 -8.85
CA PHE A 154 3.52 -1.48 -7.57
C PHE A 154 4.39 -0.83 -6.50
N LEU A 155 3.81 -0.67 -5.31
CA LEU A 155 4.54 -0.47 -4.07
C LEU A 155 4.41 -1.75 -3.26
N GLU A 156 5.54 -2.38 -2.98
CA GLU A 156 5.60 -3.66 -2.29
C GLU A 156 6.43 -3.54 -1.01
N TYR A 157 6.13 -4.38 -0.03
CA TYR A 157 6.92 -4.51 1.19
C TYR A 157 7.03 -5.99 1.57
N ASN A 158 8.13 -6.33 2.24
CA ASN A 158 8.35 -7.66 2.81
C ASN A 158 8.71 -7.49 4.28
N ASN A 159 7.95 -8.12 5.17
CA ASN A 159 8.12 -8.07 6.63
C ASN A 159 9.09 -9.16 7.16
N GLY A 160 9.75 -9.91 6.28
CA GLY A 160 10.67 -10.99 6.62
C GLY A 160 10.03 -12.39 6.67
N SER A 161 8.71 -12.54 6.49
CA SER A 161 8.07 -13.86 6.42
C SER A 161 8.07 -14.48 5.02
N GLY A 162 8.68 -13.82 4.02
CA GLY A 162 8.83 -14.33 2.66
C GLY A 162 7.61 -14.07 1.75
N TYR A 163 7.85 -14.23 0.44
CA TYR A 163 6.83 -14.34 -0.62
C TYR A 163 6.45 -15.81 -0.83
#